data_AF-A0A3S9ACI8-F1
#
_entry.id   AF-A0A3S9ACI8-F1
#
_cell.length_a   1.000
_cell.length_b   1.000
_cell.length_c   1.000
_cell.angle_alpha   90.00
_cell.angle_beta   90.00
_cell.angle_gamma   90.00
#
_symmetry.space_group_name_H-M   'P 1'
#
loop_
_entity.id
_entity.type
_entity.pdbx_description
1 polymer ?
#
loop_
_entity_poly.entity_id
_entity_poly.type
_entity_poly.pdbx_seq_one_letter_code
_entity_poly.pdbx_strand_id
1 'polypeptide(L)' 'MTRYRHGSVDQVWGSYEWLVRTKLEELDHLSRQIYKDMQLSGASKAHIEMFLHESFENLWKRVAVEEEAKLAAAGKVRGA' A
#
# COMPACT_ATOMS: atom_id res chain seq x y z
N MET A 1 -32.81 11.86 2.48
CA MET A 1 -31.48 11.64 1.89
C MET A 1 -31.33 10.17 1.53
N THR A 2 -31.44 9.83 0.25
CA THR A 2 -31.23 8.48 -0.26
C THR A 2 -29.74 8.17 -0.22
N ARG A 3 -29.32 7.21 0.60
CA ARG A 3 -27.93 6.72 0.58
C ARG A 3 -27.69 6.04 -0.76
N TYR A 4 -26.76 6.55 -1.55
CA TYR A 4 -26.29 5.87 -2.75
C TYR A 4 -25.73 4.50 -2.33
N ARG A 5 -26.29 3.43 -2.88
CA ARG A 5 -25.76 2.07 -2.73
C ARG A 5 -25.13 1.68 -4.05
N HIS A 6 -23.88 1.24 -4.02
CA HIS A 6 -23.25 0.63 -5.18
C HIS A 6 -23.98 -0.66 -5.55
N GLY A 7 -24.15 -0.90 -6.85
CA GLY A 7 -24.91 -2.04 -7.39
C GLY A 7 -24.11 -3.35 -7.48
N SER A 8 -22.77 -3.28 -7.47
CA SER A 8 -21.89 -4.46 -7.46
C SER A 8 -20.50 -4.12 -6.88
N VAL A 9 -19.72 -5.15 -6.55
CA VAL A 9 -18.32 -5.01 -6.13
C VAL A 9 -17.46 -4.41 -7.25
N ASP A 10 -17.71 -4.80 -8.50
CA ASP A 10 -16.98 -4.27 -9.67
C ASP A 10 -17.20 -2.77 -9.85
N GLN A 11 -18.41 -2.28 -9.57
CA GLN A 11 -18.70 -0.85 -9.63
C GLN A 11 -17.95 -0.07 -8.54
N VAL A 12 -17.81 -0.65 -7.34
CA VAL A 12 -16.99 -0.06 -6.28
C VAL A 12 -15.54 -0.03 -6.74
N TRP A 13 -14.98 -1.16 -7.18
CA TRP A 13 -13.61 -1.24 -7.66
C TRP A 13 -13.32 -0.23 -8.76
N GLY A 14 -14.15 -0.17 -9.81
CA GLY A 14 -13.99 0.78 -10.91
C GLY A 14 -14.01 2.24 -10.44
N SER A 15 -14.77 2.59 -9.40
CA SER A 15 -14.76 3.95 -8.83
C SER A 15 -13.46 4.30 -8.08
N TYR A 16 -12.73 3.30 -7.60
CA TYR A 16 -11.46 3.45 -6.88
C TYR A 16 -10.22 3.14 -7.73
N GLU A 17 -10.36 2.54 -8.91
CA GLU A 17 -9.24 2.10 -9.74
C GLU A 17 -8.22 3.22 -10.01
N TRP A 18 -8.70 4.43 -10.32
CA TRP A 18 -7.82 5.58 -10.57
C TRP A 18 -7.04 6.00 -9.32
N LEU A 19 -7.64 5.91 -8.12
CA LEU A 19 -6.97 6.19 -6.85
C LEU A 19 -5.87 5.16 -6.60
N VAL A 20 -6.20 3.87 -6.81
CA VAL A 20 -5.23 2.78 -6.68
C VAL A 20 -4.07 2.98 -7.66
N ARG A 21 -4.35 3.29 -8.92
CA ARG A 21 -3.33 3.59 -9.93
C ARG A 21 -2.42 4.74 -9.47
N THR A 22 -3.00 5.86 -9.03
CA THR A 22 -2.22 7.03 -8.57
C THR A 22 -1.26 6.64 -7.44
N LYS A 23 -1.71 5.80 -6.49
CA LYS A 23 -0.84 5.33 -5.40
C LYS A 23 0.25 4.38 -5.85
N LEU A 24 -0.01 3.54 -6.85
CA LEU A 24 1.02 2.69 -7.46
C LEU A 24 2.08 3.52 -8.21
N GLU A 25 1.67 4.57 -8.92
CA GLU A 25 2.58 5.48 -9.62
C GLU A 25 3.45 6.27 -8.63
N GLU A 26 2.86 6.82 -7.56
CA GLU A 26 3.60 7.47 -6.47
C GLU A 26 4.65 6.52 -5.85
N LEU A 27 4.26 5.25 -5.62
CA LEU A 27 5.15 4.23 -5.07
C LEU A 27 6.31 3.87 -6.02
N ASP A 28 6.05 3.72 -7.32
CA ASP A 28 7.10 3.50 -8.34
C ASP A 28 8.10 4.67 -8.33
N HIS A 29 7.62 5.91 -8.37
CA HIS A 29 8.48 7.09 -8.32
C HIS A 29 9.36 7.13 -7.07
N LEU A 30 8.77 6.86 -5.90
CA LEU A 30 9.52 6.82 -4.64
C LEU A 30 10.55 5.69 -4.63
N SER A 31 10.17 4.48 -5.08
CA SER A 31 11.09 3.34 -5.12
C SER A 31 12.32 3.59 -6.01
N ARG A 32 12.14 4.29 -7.15
CA ARG A 32 13.24 4.72 -8.02
C ARG A 32 14.15 5.75 -7.35
N GLN A 33 13.62 6.65 -6.54
CA GLN A 33 14.41 7.62 -5.78
C GLN A 33 15.25 6.90 -4.73
N ILE A 34 14.64 6.01 -3.94
CA ILE A 34 15.35 5.19 -2.94
C ILE A 34 16.45 4.37 -3.61
N TYR A 35 16.16 3.72 -4.73
CA TYR A 35 17.15 2.95 -5.48
C TYR A 35 18.36 3.81 -5.87
N LYS A 36 18.14 5.02 -6.40
CA LYS A 36 19.22 5.95 -6.76
C LYS A 36 20.04 6.36 -5.54
N ASP A 37 19.39 6.68 -4.42
CA ASP A 37 20.08 7.07 -3.20
C ASP A 37 20.94 5.94 -2.62
N MET A 38 20.46 4.69 -2.72
CA MET A 38 21.24 3.51 -2.35
C MET A 38 22.42 3.25 -3.30
N GLN A 39 22.29 3.57 -4.59
CA GLN A 39 23.45 3.53 -5.49
C GLN A 39 24.48 4.59 -5.11
N LEU A 40 24.04 5.80 -4.74
CA LEU A 40 24.91 6.89 -4.30
C LEU A 40 25.64 6.56 -2.98
N SER A 41 25.08 5.70 -2.14
CA SER A 41 25.76 5.20 -0.93
C SER A 41 26.81 4.11 -1.20
N GLY A 42 26.99 3.71 -2.46
CA GLY A 42 27.98 2.72 -2.87
C GLY A 42 27.49 1.26 -2.81
N ALA A 43 26.20 1.03 -2.60
CA ALA A 43 25.64 -0.32 -2.63
C ALA A 43 25.63 -0.88 -4.07
N SER A 44 25.91 -2.18 -4.20
CA SER A 44 25.83 -2.86 -5.50
C SER A 44 24.39 -3.06 -5.94
N LYS A 45 24.13 -3.06 -7.26
CA LYS A 45 22.80 -3.29 -7.82
C LYS A 45 22.11 -4.54 -7.23
N ALA A 46 22.80 -5.67 -7.18
CA ALA A 46 22.24 -6.93 -6.67
C ALA A 46 21.84 -6.82 -5.19
N HIS A 47 22.66 -6.13 -4.38
CA HIS A 47 22.33 -5.88 -2.97
C HIS A 47 21.10 -4.97 -2.85
N ILE A 48 21.03 -3.89 -3.63
CA ILE A 48 19.90 -2.96 -3.60
C ILE A 48 18.59 -3.66 -3.98
N GLU A 49 18.59 -4.45 -5.06
CA GLU A 49 17.39 -5.16 -5.53
C GLU A 49 16.88 -6.16 -4.48
N MET A 50 17.79 -6.95 -3.89
CA MET A 50 17.45 -7.87 -2.80
C MET A 50 16.92 -7.13 -1.56
N PHE A 51 17.63 -6.09 -1.12
CA PHE A 51 17.27 -5.31 0.07
C PHE A 51 15.91 -4.63 -0.09
N LEU A 52 15.64 -4.00 -1.24
CA LEU A 52 14.36 -3.36 -1.50
C LEU A 52 13.22 -4.37 -1.51
N HIS A 53 13.40 -5.53 -2.15
CA HIS A 53 12.39 -6.58 -2.18
C HIS A 53 12.01 -7.04 -0.77
N GLU A 54 12.99 -7.43 0.03
CA GLU A 54 12.78 -7.88 1.42
C GLU A 54 12.17 -6.77 2.29
N SER A 55 12.65 -5.53 2.13
CA SER A 55 12.16 -4.39 2.91
C SER A 55 10.71 -4.05 2.58
N PHE A 56 10.32 -4.06 1.30
CA PHE A 56 8.95 -3.81 0.88
C PHE A 56 8.00 -4.92 1.37
N GLU A 57 8.40 -6.18 1.25
CA GLU A 57 7.59 -7.30 1.74
C GLU A 57 7.37 -7.22 3.26
N ASN A 58 8.44 -6.96 4.01
CA ASN A 58 8.36 -6.82 5.46
C ASN A 58 7.51 -5.62 5.88
N LEU A 59 7.65 -4.48 5.19
CA LEU A 59 6.84 -3.30 5.46
C LEU A 59 5.36 -3.57 5.16
N TRP A 60 5.05 -4.20 4.02
CA TRP A 60 3.68 -4.56 3.66
C TRP A 60 3.02 -5.44 4.72
N LYS A 61 3.70 -6.50 5.17
CA LYS A 61 3.19 -7.39 6.23
C LYS A 61 2.88 -6.62 7.51
N ARG A 62 3.77 -5.73 7.93
CA ARG A 62 3.57 -4.91 9.15
C ARG A 62 2.38 -3.98 9.01
N VAL A 63 2.27 -3.26 7.89
CA VAL A 63 1.14 -2.34 7.64
C VAL A 63 -0.18 -3.12 7.58
N ALA A 64 -0.21 -4.27 6.91
CA ALA A 64 -1.41 -5.10 6.85
C ALA A 64 -1.89 -5.51 8.25
N VAL A 65 -0.99 -5.99 9.11
CA VAL A 65 -1.30 -6.36 10.50
C VAL A 65 -1.79 -5.15 11.31
N GLU A 66 -1.13 -3.99 11.16
CA GLU A 66 -1.52 -2.76 11.85
C GLU A 66 -2.92 -2.27 11.44
N GLU A 67 -3.26 -2.32 10.15
CA GLU A 67 -4.57 -1.92 9.65
C GLU A 67 -5.67 -2.93 10.01
N GLU A 68 -5.39 -4.24 9.96
CA GLU A 68 -6.31 -5.26 10.45
C GLU A 68 -6.64 -5.07 11.94
N ALA A 69 -5.64 -4.76 12.76
CA ALA A 69 -5.85 -4.47 14.17
C ALA A 69 -6.74 -3.23 14.40
N LYS A 70 -6.55 -2.17 13.61
CA LYS A 70 -7.40 -0.96 13.66
C LYS A 70 -8.86 -1.26 13.28
N LEU A 71 -9.06 -2.06 12.22
CA LEU A 71 -10.40 -2.46 11.78
C LEU A 71 -11.11 -3.33 12.84
N ALA A 72 -10.40 -4.27 13.45
CA ALA A 72 -10.93 -5.09 14.53
C ALA A 72 -11.33 -4.25 15.75
N ALA A 73 -10.50 -3.26 16.14
CA ALA A 73 -10.81 -2.32 17.22
C ALA A 73 -12.04 -1.46 16.89
N ALA A 74 -12.14 -0.92 15.66
CA ALA A 74 -13.27 -0.10 15.23
C ALA A 74 -14.59 -0.90 15.14
N GLY A 75 -14.53 -2.16 14.73
CA GLY A 75 -15.68 -3.07 14.71
C GLY A 75 -16.20 -3.40 16.11
N LYS A 76 -15.28 -3.55 17.08
CA LYS A 76 -15.62 -3.84 18.49
C LYS A 76 -16.34 -2.70 19.19
N VAL A 77 -16.07 -1.45 18.79
CA VAL A 77 -16.74 -0.24 19.32
C VAL A 77 -18.18 -0.08 18.82
N ARG A 78 -18.54 -0.66 17.66
CA ARG A 78 -19.89 -0.57 17.09
C ARG A 78 -20.85 -1.66 17.56
N GLY A 79 -20.36 -2.67 18.29
CA GLY A 79 -21.14 -3.81 18.77
C GLY A 79 -21.34 -3.87 20.30
N ALA A 80 -21.01 -2.80 21.03
CA ALA A 80 -21.18 -2.68 22.49
C ALA A 80 -22.19 -1.59 22.84
#